data_AF-A0AAE1WMM7-F1
#
_entry.id   AF-A0AAE1WMM7-F1
#
_cell.length_a   1.000
_cell.length_b   1.000
_cell.length_c   1.000
_cell.angle_alpha   90.00
_cell.angle_beta   90.00
_cell.angle_gamma   90.00
#
_symmetry.space_group_name_H-M   'P 1'
#
loop_
_entity.id
_entity.type
_entity.pdbx_description
1 polymer ?
#
loop_
_entity_poly.entity_id
_entity_poly.type
_entity_poly.pdbx_seq_one_letter_code
_entity_poly.pdbx_strand_id
1 'polypeptide(L)'
;MDLWVRVFILVACLLPAIVECKVRQYQFNVVMKNTTRLCSTKSIVTINGKFPGPTIYAREDDTVLIRVINRVKYNVSIHWHGVRQLRTGWADGPAYITQCPIQPGHSYVYNFTITGQRGTLLWHAHILWLRATLHGALVILPKLGVPYPFPKPDHEAVVVLGEWWKSDTEAVINEALKSGLAPNVSDAHTINGHPGPVSNCPSTGGGFTLNVSPGKTYMLRLINAALNEELFFKIAGHKLNVVEVDATYVKPFKTDTVLIAPGQTTNVIVVADQGAGKYMLAASPFLDTPIVAVDNMTATATLHYSGTLASSPTTFTSTPPRNATPVANNFVNSLRSLNSKKYPAKVPQKVDHSLFFTVGLGINPCPSCKAGNGSRAVASINNVTFVMPTIALLQAHVFKIKGVFTTDFPANPPFAFNYTGTPPANLATTTGTKVYKLPYNSTVQVVLQDTGIIAPENIPSAWIQLWQFQSKNRS
;
A
#
# COMPACT_ATOMS: atom_id res chain seq x y z
N MET A 1 -43.06 -28.39 -26.38
CA MET A 1 -42.09 -27.27 -26.38
C MET A 1 -42.08 -26.70 -27.79
N ASP A 2 -42.64 -25.50 -27.97
CA ASP A 2 -42.84 -24.88 -29.29
C ASP A 2 -41.54 -24.76 -30.08
N LEU A 3 -41.64 -24.84 -31.41
CA LEU A 3 -40.52 -24.74 -32.34
C LEU A 3 -39.65 -23.49 -32.08
N TRP A 4 -40.29 -22.38 -31.71
CA TRP A 4 -39.63 -21.13 -31.33
C TRP A 4 -38.75 -21.25 -30.09
N VAL A 5 -39.16 -22.04 -29.09
CA VAL A 5 -38.36 -22.30 -27.88
C VAL A 5 -37.15 -23.16 -28.21
N ARG A 6 -37.29 -24.14 -29.13
CA ARG A 6 -36.16 -24.95 -29.59
C ARG A 6 -35.15 -24.12 -30.38
N VAL A 7 -35.62 -23.21 -31.23
CA VAL A 7 -34.75 -22.29 -31.99
C VAL A 7 -34.04 -21.30 -31.06
N PHE A 8 -34.74 -20.75 -30.05
CA PHE A 8 -34.12 -19.84 -29.08
C PHE A 8 -33.04 -20.53 -28.23
N ILE A 9 -33.28 -21.77 -27.80
CA ILE A 9 -32.27 -22.57 -27.07
C ILE A 9 -31.07 -22.88 -27.97
N LEU A 10 -31.29 -23.24 -29.24
CA LEU A 10 -30.21 -23.49 -30.20
C LEU A 10 -29.36 -22.23 -30.47
N VAL A 11 -29.99 -21.06 -30.64
CA VAL A 11 -29.27 -19.79 -30.85
C VAL A 11 -28.51 -19.36 -29.58
N ALA A 12 -29.08 -19.57 -28.39
CA ALA A 12 -28.39 -19.32 -27.12
C ALA A 12 -27.20 -20.27 -26.88
N CYS A 13 -27.25 -21.50 -27.39
CA CYS A 13 -26.14 -22.45 -27.33
C CYS A 13 -25.07 -22.21 -28.42
N LEU A 14 -25.43 -21.60 -29.56
CA LEU A 14 -24.51 -21.28 -30.66
C LEU A 14 -23.75 -19.95 -30.46
N LEU A 15 -24.16 -19.13 -29.49
CA LEU A 15 -23.45 -17.93 -29.05
C LEU A 15 -22.91 -18.17 -27.63
N PRO A 16 -21.82 -18.93 -27.45
CA PRO A 16 -21.11 -18.86 -26.18
C PRO A 16 -20.75 -17.39 -25.99
N ALA A 17 -21.29 -16.75 -24.95
CA ALA A 17 -20.75 -15.50 -24.48
C ALA A 17 -19.26 -15.78 -24.26
N ILE A 18 -18.41 -15.19 -25.09
CA ILE A 18 -16.96 -15.33 -24.97
C ILE A 18 -16.60 -14.51 -23.72
N VAL A 19 -16.74 -15.14 -22.56
CA VAL A 19 -16.21 -14.60 -21.32
C VAL A 19 -14.71 -14.83 -21.40
N GLU A 20 -13.98 -13.86 -21.93
CA GLU A 20 -12.51 -13.85 -21.96
C GLU A 20 -11.92 -13.66 -20.54
N CYS A 21 -12.35 -14.46 -19.56
CA CYS A 21 -11.67 -14.55 -18.28
C CYS A 21 -10.44 -15.44 -18.46
N LYS A 22 -9.25 -14.84 -18.51
CA LYS A 22 -7.99 -15.61 -18.64
C LYS A 22 -7.46 -15.94 -17.25
N VAL A 23 -7.07 -17.20 -17.05
CA VAL A 23 -6.33 -17.60 -15.84
C VAL A 23 -4.87 -17.13 -15.97
N ARG A 24 -4.44 -16.26 -15.06
CA ARG A 24 -3.04 -15.81 -14.93
C ARG A 24 -2.36 -16.62 -13.85
N GLN A 25 -1.34 -17.37 -14.21
CA GLN A 25 -0.61 -18.23 -13.28
C GLN A 25 0.76 -17.63 -12.95
N TYR A 26 1.09 -17.60 -11.66
CA TYR A 26 2.40 -17.16 -11.16
C TYR A 26 2.94 -18.16 -10.14
N GLN A 27 4.26 -18.28 -10.09
CA GLN A 27 4.97 -18.99 -9.03
C GLN A 27 5.90 -18.05 -8.29
N PHE A 28 5.70 -17.95 -6.99
CA PHE A 28 6.46 -17.10 -6.08
C PHE A 28 7.31 -18.00 -5.17
N ASN A 29 8.61 -18.14 -5.46
CA ASN A 29 9.53 -18.79 -4.55
C ASN A 29 10.06 -17.75 -3.57
N VAL A 30 9.70 -17.89 -2.29
CA VAL A 30 10.22 -17.01 -1.23
C VAL A 30 11.60 -17.51 -0.84
N VAL A 31 12.63 -16.69 -1.07
CA VAL A 31 14.04 -17.08 -0.90
C VAL A 31 14.86 -15.97 -0.25
N MET A 32 15.93 -16.36 0.45
CA MET A 32 16.93 -15.41 0.94
C MET A 32 17.82 -14.93 -0.22
N LYS A 33 18.22 -13.66 -0.20
CA LYS A 33 19.18 -13.08 -1.14
C LYS A 33 20.06 -12.05 -0.45
N ASN A 34 21.37 -12.16 -0.62
CA ASN A 34 22.30 -11.11 -0.20
C ASN A 34 22.14 -9.89 -1.12
N THR A 35 21.89 -8.74 -0.51
CA THR A 35 21.66 -7.48 -1.21
C THR A 35 22.48 -6.39 -0.55
N THR A 36 23.18 -5.62 -1.39
CA THR A 36 24.05 -4.52 -0.96
C THR A 36 23.39 -3.19 -1.26
N ARG A 37 23.25 -2.34 -0.25
CA ARG A 37 22.84 -0.93 -0.35
C ARG A 37 23.55 -0.14 0.73
N LEU A 38 23.82 1.15 0.47
CA LEU A 38 24.55 2.00 1.41
C LEU A 38 25.89 1.37 1.87
N CYS A 39 26.55 0.62 0.96
CA CYS A 39 27.79 -0.12 1.20
C CYS A 39 27.74 -1.19 2.30
N SER A 40 26.53 -1.54 2.74
CA SER A 40 26.29 -2.64 3.65
C SER A 40 25.56 -3.76 2.93
N THR A 41 26.00 -5.00 3.17
CA THR A 41 25.35 -6.20 2.63
C THR A 41 24.60 -6.91 3.73
N LYS A 42 23.32 -7.18 3.50
CA LYS A 42 22.51 -8.03 4.37
C LYS A 42 21.72 -9.05 3.56
N SER A 43 21.36 -10.17 4.18
CA SER A 43 20.47 -11.16 3.56
C SER A 43 19.03 -10.72 3.76
N ILE A 44 18.26 -10.66 2.68
CA ILE A 44 16.84 -10.23 2.69
C ILE A 44 15.94 -11.31 2.13
N VAL A 45 14.67 -11.31 2.53
CA VAL A 45 13.65 -12.20 1.98
C VAL A 45 13.12 -11.59 0.67
N THR A 46 13.06 -12.37 -0.40
CA THR A 46 12.66 -11.91 -1.73
C THR A 46 11.73 -12.91 -2.41
N ILE A 47 11.01 -12.45 -3.44
CA ILE A 47 10.32 -13.34 -4.37
C ILE A 47 11.23 -13.59 -5.57
N ASN A 48 11.55 -14.85 -5.83
CA ASN A 48 12.35 -15.30 -6.97
C ASN A 48 13.71 -14.57 -7.08
N GLY A 49 14.31 -14.19 -5.94
CA GLY A 49 15.58 -13.46 -5.92
C GLY A 49 15.50 -12.00 -6.40
N LYS A 50 14.32 -11.38 -6.45
CA LYS A 50 14.11 -10.00 -6.90
C LYS A 50 13.67 -9.08 -5.75
N PHE A 51 14.26 -7.88 -5.71
CA PHE A 51 13.89 -6.80 -4.81
C PHE A 51 13.95 -5.45 -5.58
N PRO A 52 12.83 -4.71 -5.72
CA PRO A 52 11.45 -5.15 -5.45
C PRO A 52 11.09 -6.44 -6.19
N GLY A 53 10.06 -7.13 -5.72
CA GLY A 53 9.60 -8.38 -6.33
C GLY A 53 8.98 -8.20 -7.71
N PRO A 54 8.67 -9.30 -8.41
CA PRO A 54 8.10 -9.25 -9.76
C PRO A 54 6.72 -8.56 -9.79
N THR A 55 6.47 -7.79 -10.84
CA THR A 55 5.14 -7.25 -11.13
C THR A 55 4.18 -8.34 -11.59
N ILE A 56 3.00 -8.37 -11.00
CA ILE A 56 1.86 -9.16 -11.49
C ILE A 56 1.12 -8.33 -12.52
N TYR A 57 0.80 -8.93 -13.67
CA TYR A 57 0.02 -8.31 -14.74
C TYR A 57 -1.24 -9.13 -14.99
N ALA A 58 -2.39 -8.55 -14.69
CA ALA A 58 -3.70 -9.11 -14.99
C ALA A 58 -4.53 -8.09 -15.76
N ARG A 59 -5.62 -8.53 -16.38
CA ARG A 59 -6.70 -7.65 -16.82
C ARG A 59 -7.83 -7.68 -15.79
N GLU A 60 -8.66 -6.66 -15.82
CA GLU A 60 -9.96 -6.70 -15.16
C GLU A 60 -10.71 -7.99 -15.56
N ASP A 61 -11.28 -8.65 -14.55
CA ASP A 61 -11.98 -9.93 -14.59
C ASP A 61 -11.11 -11.17 -14.87
N ASP A 62 -9.79 -11.05 -14.98
CA ASP A 62 -8.91 -12.23 -14.97
C ASP A 62 -8.96 -12.95 -13.61
N THR A 63 -8.92 -14.28 -13.64
CA THR A 63 -8.61 -15.10 -12.45
C THR A 63 -7.10 -15.18 -12.28
N VAL A 64 -6.62 -14.87 -11.08
CA VAL A 64 -5.19 -14.88 -10.75
C VAL A 64 -4.93 -16.03 -9.79
N LEU A 65 -4.03 -16.93 -10.19
CA LEU A 65 -3.61 -18.10 -9.44
C LEU A 65 -2.11 -18.00 -9.12
N ILE A 66 -1.78 -17.89 -7.84
CA ILE A 66 -0.40 -17.65 -7.40
C ILE A 66 0.02 -18.72 -6.40
N ARG A 67 0.94 -19.58 -6.80
CA ARG A 67 1.56 -20.56 -5.91
C ARG A 67 2.74 -19.93 -5.21
N VAL A 68 2.60 -19.67 -3.91
CA VAL A 68 3.67 -19.18 -3.04
C VAL A 68 4.32 -20.37 -2.35
N ILE A 69 5.64 -20.52 -2.51
CA ILE A 69 6.44 -21.61 -1.94
C ILE A 69 7.43 -20.98 -0.98
N ASN A 70 7.29 -21.28 0.31
CA ASN A 70 8.16 -20.73 1.34
C ASN A 70 9.43 -21.57 1.46
N ARG A 71 10.58 -21.02 1.03
CA ARG A 71 11.89 -21.67 1.15
C ARG A 71 12.80 -20.98 2.16
N VAL A 72 12.27 -20.08 2.98
CA VAL A 72 13.01 -19.40 4.05
C VAL A 72 12.62 -19.96 5.42
N LYS A 73 13.43 -19.65 6.45
CA LYS A 73 13.20 -20.07 7.83
C LYS A 73 12.04 -19.34 8.52
N TYR A 74 11.57 -18.24 7.95
CA TYR A 74 10.49 -17.43 8.51
C TYR A 74 9.12 -17.95 8.08
N ASN A 75 8.11 -17.74 8.92
CA ASN A 75 6.72 -17.83 8.50
C ASN A 75 6.39 -16.70 7.52
N VAL A 76 5.63 -17.01 6.46
CA VAL A 76 5.33 -16.04 5.38
C VAL A 76 3.84 -16.03 5.07
N SER A 77 3.30 -14.87 4.79
CA SER A 77 2.01 -14.72 4.12
C SER A 77 2.09 -13.54 3.15
N ILE A 78 1.28 -13.55 2.09
CA ILE A 78 1.30 -12.53 1.02
C ILE A 78 -0.10 -11.96 0.88
N HIS A 79 -0.22 -10.64 0.95
CA HIS A 79 -1.45 -9.90 0.73
C HIS A 79 -1.46 -9.19 -0.62
N TRP A 80 -2.64 -9.17 -1.24
CA TRP A 80 -2.92 -8.53 -2.52
C TRP A 80 -3.59 -7.19 -2.27
N HIS A 81 -2.81 -6.21 -1.83
CA HIS A 81 -3.31 -4.94 -1.33
C HIS A 81 -4.26 -4.26 -2.31
N GLY A 82 -5.43 -3.88 -1.79
CA GLY A 82 -6.50 -3.23 -2.55
C GLY A 82 -7.35 -4.17 -3.40
N VAL A 83 -7.00 -5.46 -3.57
CA VAL A 83 -7.87 -6.44 -4.23
C VAL A 83 -9.06 -6.73 -3.31
N ARG A 84 -10.28 -6.62 -3.85
CA ARG A 84 -11.52 -6.73 -3.03
C ARG A 84 -11.79 -8.13 -2.44
N GLN A 85 -11.10 -9.17 -2.90
CA GLN A 85 -11.32 -10.59 -2.53
C GLN A 85 -12.79 -10.97 -2.40
N LEU A 86 -13.60 -10.66 -3.42
CA LEU A 86 -15.04 -10.90 -3.38
C LEU A 86 -15.31 -12.39 -3.18
N ARG A 87 -15.75 -12.74 -1.96
CA ARG A 87 -16.00 -14.12 -1.51
C ARG A 87 -14.76 -15.04 -1.54
N THR A 88 -13.56 -14.47 -1.55
CA THR A 88 -12.28 -15.22 -1.53
C THR A 88 -11.40 -14.77 -0.37
N GLY A 89 -12.00 -14.44 0.78
CA GLY A 89 -11.28 -13.90 1.94
C GLY A 89 -10.15 -14.80 2.47
N TRP A 90 -10.20 -16.11 2.23
CA TRP A 90 -9.09 -17.03 2.55
C TRP A 90 -7.81 -16.76 1.72
N ALA A 91 -7.94 -16.11 0.56
CA ALA A 91 -6.82 -15.73 -0.29
C ALA A 91 -6.37 -14.28 -0.03
N ASP A 92 -6.83 -13.65 1.05
CA ASP A 92 -6.49 -12.25 1.31
C ASP A 92 -5.04 -12.08 1.79
N GLY A 93 -4.51 -12.96 2.65
CA GLY A 93 -3.09 -12.92 3.04
C GLY A 93 -2.73 -12.54 4.48
N PRO A 94 -3.47 -11.68 5.21
CA PRO A 94 -3.09 -11.28 6.57
C PRO A 94 -3.04 -12.48 7.54
N ALA A 95 -1.84 -12.81 8.00
CA ALA A 95 -1.63 -13.94 8.91
C ALA A 95 -2.42 -13.73 10.22
N TYR A 96 -3.03 -14.80 10.72
CA TYR A 96 -3.96 -14.88 11.85
C TYR A 96 -5.20 -13.97 11.79
N ILE A 97 -5.46 -13.28 10.67
CA ILE A 97 -6.78 -12.71 10.38
C ILE A 97 -7.52 -13.65 9.44
N THR A 98 -7.00 -13.88 8.24
CA THR A 98 -7.70 -14.67 7.21
C THR A 98 -7.12 -16.08 7.04
N GLN A 99 -5.85 -16.27 7.43
CA GLN A 99 -5.16 -17.55 7.29
C GLN A 99 -4.08 -17.74 8.35
N CYS A 100 -3.67 -18.98 8.60
CA CYS A 100 -2.37 -19.26 9.22
C CYS A 100 -1.23 -18.98 8.22
N PRO A 101 -0.02 -18.63 8.70
CA PRO A 101 1.10 -18.39 7.81
C PRO A 101 1.55 -19.65 7.08
N ILE A 102 2.15 -19.46 5.91
CA ILE A 102 2.85 -20.51 5.16
C ILE A 102 4.16 -20.80 5.89
N GLN A 103 4.24 -21.98 6.51
CA GLN A 103 5.42 -22.42 7.24
C GLN A 103 6.62 -22.71 6.30
N PRO A 104 7.86 -22.68 6.82
CA PRO A 104 9.05 -23.09 6.06
C PRO A 104 8.88 -24.44 5.38
N GLY A 105 9.24 -24.54 4.10
CA GLY A 105 9.11 -25.77 3.30
C GLY A 105 7.71 -26.03 2.72
N HIS A 106 6.68 -25.28 3.15
CA HIS A 106 5.32 -25.44 2.65
C HIS A 106 4.97 -24.47 1.51
N SER A 107 3.81 -24.69 0.91
CA SER A 107 3.27 -23.83 -0.15
C SER A 107 1.79 -23.57 0.03
N TYR A 108 1.32 -22.43 -0.47
CA TYR A 108 -0.10 -22.09 -0.53
C TYR A 108 -0.44 -21.51 -1.90
N VAL A 109 -1.65 -21.78 -2.39
CA VAL A 109 -2.15 -21.27 -3.66
C VAL A 109 -3.21 -20.22 -3.38
N TYR A 110 -2.92 -18.97 -3.71
CA TYR A 110 -3.89 -17.89 -3.71
C TYR A 110 -4.66 -17.94 -5.04
N ASN A 111 -5.99 -17.97 -4.96
CA ASN A 111 -6.87 -18.04 -6.13
C ASN A 111 -8.02 -17.06 -5.94
N PHE A 112 -8.06 -16.03 -6.78
CA PHE A 112 -9.09 -15.00 -6.74
C PHE A 112 -9.31 -14.38 -8.12
N THR A 113 -10.44 -13.72 -8.31
CA THR A 113 -10.78 -13.01 -9.56
C THR A 113 -10.82 -11.50 -9.32
N ILE A 114 -10.17 -10.74 -10.20
CA ILE A 114 -10.07 -9.28 -10.07
C ILE A 114 -11.33 -8.64 -10.66
N THR A 115 -12.37 -8.53 -9.84
CA THR A 115 -13.69 -8.06 -10.32
C THR A 115 -13.84 -6.55 -10.22
N GLY A 116 -14.07 -5.89 -11.36
CA GLY A 116 -14.46 -4.47 -11.35
C GLY A 116 -13.37 -3.52 -10.83
N GLN A 117 -12.10 -3.89 -10.98
CA GLN A 117 -10.92 -3.08 -10.63
C GLN A 117 -10.00 -2.98 -11.84
N ARG A 118 -9.33 -1.84 -12.00
CA ARG A 118 -8.35 -1.59 -13.06
C ARG A 118 -7.42 -0.47 -12.64
N GLY A 119 -6.14 -0.61 -12.93
CA GLY A 119 -5.13 0.34 -12.54
C GLY A 119 -3.91 -0.29 -11.88
N THR A 120 -3.33 0.42 -10.93
CA THR A 120 -2.20 -0.05 -10.13
C THR A 120 -2.66 -0.38 -8.72
N LEU A 121 -2.14 -1.47 -8.20
CA LEU A 121 -2.18 -1.91 -6.82
C LEU A 121 -0.78 -2.45 -6.47
N LEU A 122 -0.63 -3.04 -5.29
CA LEU A 122 0.59 -3.71 -4.86
C LEU A 122 0.29 -5.05 -4.19
N TRP A 123 1.31 -5.87 -4.07
CA TRP A 123 1.30 -7.04 -3.21
C TRP A 123 2.46 -6.92 -2.22
N HIS A 124 2.29 -7.45 -1.02
CA HIS A 124 3.34 -7.41 0.00
C HIS A 124 3.17 -8.52 1.04
N ALA A 125 4.24 -8.84 1.78
CA ALA A 125 4.13 -9.72 2.93
C ALA A 125 3.16 -9.14 3.97
N HIS A 126 2.35 -9.99 4.60
CA HIS A 126 1.39 -9.55 5.61
C HIS A 126 1.54 -10.32 6.92
N ILE A 127 2.80 -10.53 7.28
CA ILE A 127 3.27 -11.03 8.56
C ILE A 127 4.68 -10.45 8.79
N LEU A 128 5.01 -10.17 10.05
CA LEU A 128 6.30 -9.60 10.45
C LEU A 128 6.60 -8.26 9.72
N TRP A 129 7.84 -7.77 9.78
CA TRP A 129 8.31 -6.62 9.00
C TRP A 129 8.89 -7.03 7.64
N LEU A 130 8.58 -8.26 7.17
CA LEU A 130 9.06 -8.77 5.88
C LEU A 130 8.66 -7.91 4.69
N ARG A 131 7.57 -7.13 4.78
CA ARG A 131 7.12 -6.23 3.71
C ARG A 131 8.13 -5.15 3.36
N ALA A 132 9.13 -4.89 4.20
CA ALA A 132 10.24 -4.00 3.87
C ALA A 132 11.00 -4.44 2.60
N THR A 133 11.03 -5.74 2.32
CA THR A 133 11.75 -6.31 1.17
C THR A 133 10.91 -7.26 0.31
N LEU A 134 9.82 -7.78 0.88
CA LEU A 134 8.92 -8.72 0.22
C LEU A 134 7.65 -8.00 -0.26
N HIS A 135 7.79 -7.20 -1.31
CA HIS A 135 6.69 -6.46 -1.96
C HIS A 135 6.91 -6.31 -3.47
N GLY A 136 5.87 -5.96 -4.21
CA GLY A 136 5.95 -5.65 -5.63
C GLY A 136 4.64 -5.11 -6.19
N ALA A 137 4.64 -4.76 -7.47
CA ALA A 137 3.47 -4.17 -8.12
C ALA A 137 2.43 -5.21 -8.55
N LEU A 138 1.17 -4.81 -8.54
CA LEU A 138 0.05 -5.53 -9.16
C LEU A 138 -0.62 -4.58 -10.15
N VAL A 139 -0.42 -4.81 -11.44
CA VAL A 139 -0.98 -4.01 -12.53
C VAL A 139 -2.21 -4.71 -13.11
N ILE A 140 -3.33 -4.01 -13.07
CA ILE A 140 -4.62 -4.45 -13.60
C ILE A 140 -4.94 -3.62 -14.84
N LEU A 141 -4.69 -4.17 -16.02
CA LEU A 141 -5.03 -3.52 -17.27
C LEU A 141 -6.57 -3.49 -17.46
N PRO A 142 -7.10 -2.52 -18.23
CA PRO A 142 -8.49 -2.58 -18.67
C PRO A 142 -8.81 -3.92 -19.36
N LYS A 143 -10.09 -4.27 -19.44
CA LYS A 143 -10.54 -5.39 -20.27
C LYS A 143 -10.02 -5.27 -21.70
N LEU A 144 -9.86 -6.39 -22.39
CA LEU A 144 -9.45 -6.38 -23.79
C LEU A 144 -10.45 -5.56 -24.62
N GLY A 145 -9.94 -4.73 -25.53
CA GLY A 145 -10.77 -3.81 -26.34
C GLY A 145 -11.32 -2.59 -25.60
N VAL A 146 -11.14 -2.47 -24.27
CA VAL A 146 -11.58 -1.30 -23.51
C VAL A 146 -10.43 -0.30 -23.35
N PRO A 147 -10.53 0.92 -23.91
CA PRO A 147 -9.48 1.93 -23.75
C PRO A 147 -9.52 2.57 -22.36
N TYR A 148 -8.39 3.18 -21.98
CA TYR A 148 -8.32 4.13 -20.87
C TYR A 148 -9.28 5.31 -21.09
N PRO A 149 -9.77 5.98 -20.02
CA PRO A 149 -10.59 7.19 -20.16
C PRO A 149 -9.78 8.45 -20.51
N PHE A 150 -8.49 8.30 -20.76
CA PHE A 150 -7.54 9.32 -21.19
C PHE A 150 -6.71 8.76 -22.37
N PRO A 151 -6.01 9.61 -23.14
CA PRO A 151 -5.16 9.15 -24.23
C PRO A 151 -4.19 8.06 -23.77
N LYS A 152 -4.12 6.96 -24.51
CA LYS A 152 -3.24 5.84 -24.19
C LYS A 152 -1.79 6.34 -24.16
N PRO A 153 -1.04 6.14 -23.06
CA PRO A 153 0.36 6.53 -23.00
C PRO A 153 1.19 5.69 -23.97
N ASP A 154 2.29 6.24 -24.48
CA ASP A 154 3.23 5.51 -25.33
C ASP A 154 3.91 4.37 -24.53
N HIS A 155 4.24 4.63 -23.27
CA HIS A 155 4.91 3.70 -22.37
C HIS A 155 4.36 3.73 -20.95
N GLU A 156 4.61 2.67 -20.20
CA GLU A 156 4.28 2.57 -18.77
C GLU A 156 5.51 2.13 -17.98
N ALA A 157 5.69 2.66 -16.77
CA ALA A 157 6.77 2.28 -15.87
C ALA A 157 6.27 2.17 -14.43
N VAL A 158 6.72 1.11 -13.73
CA VAL A 158 6.45 0.94 -12.30
C VAL A 158 7.53 1.67 -11.49
N VAL A 159 7.09 2.46 -10.50
CA VAL A 159 7.97 3.19 -9.59
C VAL A 159 7.54 2.86 -8.16
N VAL A 160 8.30 1.99 -7.51
CA VAL A 160 8.08 1.58 -6.12
C VAL A 160 8.93 2.45 -5.21
N LEU A 161 8.29 3.25 -4.37
CA LEU A 161 8.92 3.95 -3.26
C LEU A 161 8.95 3.03 -2.04
N GLY A 162 10.01 3.10 -1.25
CA GLY A 162 10.12 2.29 -0.03
C GLY A 162 11.26 2.75 0.86
N GLU A 163 11.59 1.92 1.84
CA GLU A 163 12.63 2.19 2.84
C GLU A 163 13.67 1.07 2.89
N TRP A 164 14.84 1.40 3.41
CA TRP A 164 15.96 0.48 3.58
C TRP A 164 16.64 0.68 4.94
N TRP A 165 16.74 -0.41 5.69
CA TRP A 165 17.63 -0.52 6.86
C TRP A 165 18.90 -1.27 6.48
N LYS A 166 20.05 -0.89 7.01
CA LYS A 166 21.27 -1.72 7.00
C LYS A 166 21.12 -2.93 7.93
N SER A 167 20.42 -2.76 9.04
CA SER A 167 20.09 -3.84 9.99
C SER A 167 19.03 -4.79 9.44
N ASP A 168 18.94 -6.00 9.98
CA ASP A 168 17.80 -6.90 9.76
C ASP A 168 16.53 -6.23 10.32
N THR A 169 15.49 -6.11 9.50
CA THR A 169 14.24 -5.44 9.90
C THR A 169 13.51 -6.21 10.99
N GLU A 170 13.68 -7.54 11.03
CA GLU A 170 13.15 -8.34 12.14
C GLU A 170 13.88 -8.04 13.46
N ALA A 171 15.19 -7.76 13.41
CA ALA A 171 15.92 -7.36 14.61
C ALA A 171 15.44 -5.99 15.12
N VAL A 172 15.21 -5.04 14.21
CA VAL A 172 14.70 -3.69 14.54
C VAL A 172 13.35 -3.77 15.26
N ILE A 173 12.37 -4.50 14.72
CA ILE A 173 11.05 -4.60 15.37
C ILE A 173 11.11 -5.43 16.65
N ASN A 174 11.92 -6.48 16.71
CA ASN A 174 12.09 -7.27 17.93
C ASN A 174 12.73 -6.46 19.07
N GLU A 175 13.67 -5.58 18.75
CA GLU A 175 14.26 -4.66 19.73
C GLU A 175 13.23 -3.66 20.25
N ALA A 176 12.45 -3.02 19.36
CA ALA A 176 11.37 -2.13 19.74
C ALA A 176 10.34 -2.83 20.64
N LEU A 177 9.95 -4.04 20.25
CA LEU A 177 9.04 -4.87 21.04
C LEU A 177 9.66 -5.31 22.35
N LYS A 178 10.97 -5.44 22.50
CA LYS A 178 11.59 -5.77 23.79
C LYS A 178 11.76 -4.54 24.68
N SER A 179 12.08 -3.40 24.09
CA SER A 179 12.36 -2.15 24.80
C SER A 179 11.09 -1.46 25.30
N GLY A 180 9.98 -1.61 24.57
CA GLY A 180 8.74 -0.86 24.80
C GLY A 180 8.71 0.51 24.11
N LEU A 181 9.75 0.84 23.34
CA LEU A 181 9.91 2.10 22.63
C LEU A 181 9.62 1.94 21.13
N ALA A 182 9.58 3.06 20.40
CA ALA A 182 9.45 3.06 18.95
C ALA A 182 10.63 2.34 18.26
N PRO A 183 10.41 1.73 17.08
CA PRO A 183 11.49 1.16 16.28
C PRO A 183 12.41 2.23 15.71
N ASN A 184 13.66 1.86 15.44
CA ASN A 184 14.60 2.72 14.74
C ASN A 184 14.12 2.99 13.30
N VAL A 185 14.24 4.25 12.86
CA VAL A 185 13.93 4.71 11.50
C VAL A 185 14.84 4.05 10.46
N SER A 186 14.44 4.09 9.17
CA SER A 186 15.27 3.59 8.09
C SER A 186 16.57 4.38 7.92
N ASP A 187 17.55 3.74 7.26
CA ASP A 187 18.81 4.39 6.88
C ASP A 187 18.73 5.12 5.53
N ALA A 188 17.79 4.71 4.66
CA ALA A 188 17.47 5.44 3.44
C ALA A 188 16.07 5.12 2.89
N HIS A 189 15.42 6.12 2.31
CA HIS A 189 14.35 5.91 1.35
C HIS A 189 14.91 5.32 0.05
N THR A 190 14.05 4.69 -0.76
CA THR A 190 14.43 4.09 -2.04
C THR A 190 13.41 4.32 -3.15
N ILE A 191 13.89 4.41 -4.39
CA ILE A 191 13.10 4.32 -5.62
C ILE A 191 13.50 3.04 -6.35
N ASN A 192 12.54 2.15 -6.59
CA ASN A 192 12.73 0.80 -7.12
C ASN A 192 13.84 0.04 -6.39
N GLY A 193 13.89 0.18 -5.05
CA GLY A 193 14.86 -0.47 -4.19
C GLY A 193 16.26 0.14 -4.22
N HIS A 194 16.47 1.33 -4.80
CA HIS A 194 17.74 2.04 -4.79
C HIS A 194 17.62 3.40 -4.07
N PRO A 195 18.55 3.76 -3.16
CA PRO A 195 18.54 5.08 -2.50
C PRO A 195 19.00 6.23 -3.41
N GLY A 196 19.59 5.91 -4.56
CA GLY A 196 20.27 6.86 -5.44
C GLY A 196 21.79 6.81 -5.25
N PRO A 197 22.54 7.76 -5.84
CA PRO A 197 23.98 7.84 -5.67
C PRO A 197 24.36 8.14 -4.21
N VAL A 198 25.29 7.36 -3.66
CA VAL A 198 25.80 7.53 -2.30
C VAL A 198 27.30 7.81 -2.38
N SER A 199 27.75 8.89 -1.74
CA SER A 199 29.18 9.26 -1.72
C SER A 199 30.01 8.12 -1.12
N ASN A 200 31.18 7.88 -1.70
CA ASN A 200 32.11 6.82 -1.30
C ASN A 200 31.51 5.40 -1.32
N CYS A 201 30.43 5.19 -2.10
CA CYS A 201 29.80 3.88 -2.22
C CYS A 201 29.52 3.45 -3.67
N PRO A 202 30.54 2.96 -4.41
CA PRO A 202 30.40 2.55 -5.80
C PRO A 202 29.43 1.38 -6.01
N SER A 203 29.24 0.53 -4.99
CA SER A 203 28.43 -0.68 -5.04
C SER A 203 26.91 -0.44 -5.09
N THR A 204 26.45 0.81 -4.99
CA THR A 204 25.03 1.18 -5.08
C THR A 204 24.49 1.27 -6.51
N GLY A 205 25.35 1.17 -7.53
CA GLY A 205 24.95 0.99 -8.93
C GLY A 205 24.18 2.17 -9.53
N GLY A 206 24.59 3.41 -9.27
CA GLY A 206 24.09 4.61 -9.94
C GLY A 206 22.62 5.00 -9.68
N GLY A 207 21.88 4.21 -8.91
CA GLY A 207 20.44 4.40 -8.67
C GLY A 207 19.57 3.88 -9.81
N PHE A 208 18.25 4.03 -9.66
CA PHE A 208 17.30 3.69 -10.71
C PHE A 208 17.35 4.74 -11.85
N THR A 209 17.32 4.27 -13.10
CA THR A 209 17.24 5.13 -14.29
C THR A 209 16.02 4.76 -15.14
N LEU A 210 15.18 5.74 -15.43
CA LEU A 210 14.04 5.63 -16.33
C LEU A 210 14.39 6.31 -17.66
N ASN A 211 14.55 5.51 -18.71
CA ASN A 211 14.84 6.02 -20.05
C ASN A 211 13.57 6.53 -20.73
N VAL A 212 13.64 7.71 -21.34
CA VAL A 212 12.54 8.34 -22.07
C VAL A 212 12.99 8.88 -23.42
N SER A 213 12.05 9.00 -24.36
CA SER A 213 12.24 9.63 -25.67
C SER A 213 11.50 10.95 -25.73
N PRO A 214 12.10 12.01 -26.30
CA PRO A 214 11.45 13.31 -26.47
C PRO A 214 10.07 13.21 -27.13
N GLY A 215 9.11 13.98 -26.62
CA GLY A 215 7.72 14.06 -27.13
C GLY A 215 6.83 12.88 -26.78
N LYS A 216 7.35 11.83 -26.13
CA LYS A 216 6.58 10.65 -25.73
C LYS A 216 5.90 10.82 -24.37
N THR A 217 4.82 10.09 -24.17
CA THR A 217 4.05 10.08 -22.93
C THR A 217 4.29 8.81 -22.13
N TYR A 218 4.54 8.96 -20.83
CA TYR A 218 4.84 7.88 -19.90
C TYR A 218 3.82 7.89 -18.78
N MET A 219 3.16 6.75 -18.54
CA MET A 219 2.38 6.57 -17.32
C MET A 219 3.26 5.93 -16.25
N LEU A 220 3.60 6.71 -15.23
CA LEU A 220 4.31 6.20 -14.06
C LEU A 220 3.29 5.68 -13.06
N ARG A 221 3.45 4.41 -12.70
CA ARG A 221 2.63 3.70 -11.72
C ARG A 221 3.35 3.78 -10.37
N LEU A 222 3.08 4.85 -9.63
CA LEU A 222 3.71 5.12 -8.33
C LEU A 222 3.07 4.23 -7.28
N ILE A 223 3.90 3.61 -6.44
CA ILE A 223 3.48 2.76 -5.32
C ILE A 223 4.31 3.18 -4.12
N ASN A 224 3.68 3.47 -2.98
CA ASN A 224 4.41 3.61 -1.73
C ASN A 224 4.36 2.30 -0.93
N ALA A 225 5.47 1.57 -0.95
CA ALA A 225 5.69 0.34 -0.19
C ALA A 225 6.53 0.56 1.07
N ALA A 226 6.76 1.82 1.48
CA ALA A 226 7.39 2.15 2.75
C ALA A 226 6.62 1.57 3.93
N LEU A 227 7.30 1.39 5.05
CA LEU A 227 6.70 0.95 6.29
C LEU A 227 5.94 2.08 6.98
N ASN A 228 6.55 3.25 7.10
CA ASN A 228 6.05 4.27 8.02
C ASN A 228 5.71 5.61 7.35
N GLU A 229 6.47 6.06 6.35
CA GLU A 229 6.42 7.46 5.91
C GLU A 229 5.56 7.72 4.67
N GLU A 230 4.79 8.81 4.74
CA GLU A 230 4.25 9.46 3.55
C GLU A 230 5.37 10.15 2.78
N LEU A 231 5.35 10.02 1.46
CA LEU A 231 6.42 10.52 0.61
C LEU A 231 5.90 11.55 -0.38
N PHE A 232 6.60 12.67 -0.47
CA PHE A 232 6.54 13.55 -1.63
C PHE A 232 7.33 12.94 -2.77
N PHE A 233 6.74 12.87 -3.98
CA PHE A 233 7.40 12.48 -5.21
C PHE A 233 7.38 13.62 -6.23
N LYS A 234 8.53 13.89 -6.86
CA LYS A 234 8.71 14.98 -7.84
C LYS A 234 9.72 14.59 -8.92
N ILE A 235 9.55 15.18 -10.11
CA ILE A 235 10.48 15.05 -11.24
C ILE A 235 10.96 16.45 -11.65
N ALA A 236 12.26 16.66 -11.73
CA ALA A 236 12.83 17.94 -12.13
C ALA A 236 12.33 18.35 -13.53
N GLY A 237 11.77 19.55 -13.65
CA GLY A 237 11.31 20.11 -14.93
C GLY A 237 10.02 19.50 -15.50
N HIS A 238 9.34 18.58 -14.82
CA HIS A 238 8.16 17.91 -15.37
C HIS A 238 6.93 18.05 -14.46
N LYS A 239 5.79 18.38 -15.05
CA LYS A 239 4.48 18.31 -14.39
C LYS A 239 3.97 16.88 -14.38
N LEU A 240 3.29 16.51 -13.30
CA LEU A 240 2.67 15.20 -13.10
C LEU A 240 1.16 15.35 -13.27
N ASN A 241 0.59 14.72 -14.29
CA ASN A 241 -0.86 14.68 -14.50
C ASN A 241 -1.46 13.43 -13.84
N VAL A 242 -2.06 13.59 -12.67
CA VAL A 242 -2.65 12.47 -11.91
C VAL A 242 -3.92 11.99 -12.62
N VAL A 243 -4.04 10.69 -12.87
CA VAL A 243 -5.18 10.11 -13.60
C VAL A 243 -5.84 8.93 -12.91
N GLU A 244 -5.18 8.35 -11.90
CA GLU A 244 -5.66 7.20 -11.15
C GLU A 244 -5.06 7.17 -9.75
N VAL A 245 -5.86 6.75 -8.77
CA VAL A 245 -5.41 6.45 -7.40
C VAL A 245 -6.09 5.14 -6.97
N ASP A 246 -5.34 4.20 -6.41
CA ASP A 246 -5.82 2.92 -5.86
C ASP A 246 -6.77 2.16 -6.81
N ALA A 247 -6.29 1.91 -8.04
CA ALA A 247 -7.05 1.27 -9.11
C ALA A 247 -8.44 1.90 -9.38
N THR A 248 -8.53 3.23 -9.19
CA THR A 248 -9.72 4.03 -9.46
C THR A 248 -9.34 5.27 -10.25
N TYR A 249 -10.00 5.51 -11.38
CA TYR A 249 -9.78 6.73 -12.15
C TYR A 249 -10.25 7.97 -11.38
N VAL A 250 -9.43 9.02 -11.41
CA VAL A 250 -9.75 10.32 -10.82
C VAL A 250 -10.03 11.35 -11.90
N LYS A 251 -10.64 12.48 -11.52
CA LYS A 251 -10.67 13.67 -12.39
C LYS A 251 -9.25 14.15 -12.58
N PRO A 252 -8.71 14.20 -13.82
CA PRO A 252 -7.31 14.52 -14.00
C PRO A 252 -6.96 15.92 -13.48
N PHE A 253 -5.82 16.03 -12.80
CA PHE A 253 -5.26 17.31 -12.38
C PHE A 253 -3.73 17.28 -12.46
N LYS A 254 -3.14 18.44 -12.76
CA LYS A 254 -1.69 18.60 -12.86
C LYS A 254 -1.13 19.09 -11.53
N THR A 255 0.00 18.53 -11.11
CA THR A 255 0.75 18.95 -9.93
C THR A 255 2.25 18.87 -10.20
N ASP A 256 3.06 19.60 -9.43
CA ASP A 256 4.52 19.42 -9.39
C ASP A 256 4.93 18.27 -8.47
N THR A 257 4.13 18.03 -7.42
CA THR A 257 4.45 17.09 -6.35
C THR A 257 3.24 16.20 -6.09
N VAL A 258 3.48 14.89 -6.05
CA VAL A 258 2.53 13.90 -5.54
C VAL A 258 2.84 13.67 -4.07
N LEU A 259 1.83 13.69 -3.20
CA LEU A 259 1.92 13.08 -1.87
C LEU A 259 1.36 11.66 -1.98
N ILE A 260 2.09 10.68 -1.48
CA ILE A 260 1.64 9.29 -1.50
C ILE A 260 1.97 8.62 -0.16
N ALA A 261 0.95 8.15 0.52
CA ALA A 261 1.10 7.48 1.81
C ALA A 261 1.38 5.98 1.63
N PRO A 262 1.98 5.29 2.61
CA PRO A 262 2.17 3.84 2.57
C PRO A 262 0.87 3.13 2.15
N GLY A 263 1.00 2.14 1.26
CA GLY A 263 -0.13 1.36 0.73
C GLY A 263 -0.84 2.01 -0.45
N GLN A 264 -0.78 3.33 -0.59
CA GLN A 264 -1.40 4.01 -1.72
C GLN A 264 -0.63 3.79 -3.01
N THR A 265 -1.37 3.88 -4.11
CA THR A 265 -0.85 3.86 -5.47
C THR A 265 -1.42 5.03 -6.26
N THR A 266 -0.58 5.69 -7.07
CA THR A 266 -1.00 6.82 -7.89
C THR A 266 -0.41 6.68 -9.29
N ASN A 267 -1.25 6.69 -10.33
CA ASN A 267 -0.75 6.77 -11.70
C ASN A 267 -0.72 8.22 -12.16
N VAL A 268 0.44 8.63 -12.69
CA VAL A 268 0.66 9.96 -13.27
C VAL A 268 1.10 9.83 -14.71
N ILE A 269 0.57 10.67 -15.59
CA ILE A 269 1.07 10.86 -16.95
C ILE A 269 2.14 11.96 -16.92
N VAL A 270 3.30 11.63 -17.47
CA VAL A 270 4.44 12.53 -17.67
C VAL A 270 4.67 12.65 -19.17
N VAL A 271 4.75 13.88 -19.66
CA VAL A 271 5.15 14.16 -21.05
C VAL A 271 6.64 14.41 -21.04
N ALA A 272 7.39 13.71 -21.89
CA ALA A 272 8.82 13.94 -22.06
C ALA A 272 9.07 15.19 -22.93
N ASP A 273 8.71 16.36 -22.39
CA ASP A 273 8.68 17.65 -23.09
C ASP A 273 9.95 18.50 -22.92
N GLN A 274 10.94 18.00 -22.19
CA GLN A 274 12.20 18.68 -21.98
C GLN A 274 13.24 18.33 -23.07
N GLY A 275 14.33 19.11 -23.13
CA GLY A 275 15.46 18.83 -24.01
C GLY A 275 16.21 17.54 -23.64
N ALA A 276 17.10 17.07 -24.53
CA ALA A 276 17.96 15.94 -24.22
C ALA A 276 18.81 16.23 -22.96
N GLY A 277 18.59 15.46 -21.90
CA GLY A 277 19.24 15.66 -20.61
C GLY A 277 18.91 14.56 -19.60
N LYS A 278 19.44 14.73 -18.38
CA LYS A 278 19.17 13.87 -17.23
C LYS A 278 18.40 14.69 -16.20
N TYR A 279 17.24 14.22 -15.76
CA TYR A 279 16.39 14.95 -14.80
C TYR A 279 16.17 14.12 -13.54
N MET A 280 16.36 14.71 -12.37
CA MET A 280 16.22 13.97 -11.11
C MET A 280 14.76 13.63 -10.80
N LEU A 281 14.49 12.38 -10.46
CA LEU A 281 13.33 11.95 -9.67
C LEU A 281 13.74 11.99 -8.19
N ALA A 282 12.88 12.53 -7.34
CA ALA A 282 13.12 12.59 -5.90
C ALA A 282 11.91 12.07 -5.13
N ALA A 283 12.17 11.27 -4.09
CA ALA A 283 11.20 10.88 -3.08
C ALA A 283 11.70 11.27 -1.69
N SER A 284 10.95 12.12 -0.98
CA SER A 284 11.33 12.69 0.32
C SER A 284 10.17 12.61 1.30
N PRO A 285 10.41 12.48 2.62
CA PRO A 285 9.35 12.32 3.60
C PRO A 285 8.51 13.60 3.78
N PHE A 286 7.22 13.39 4.03
CA PHE A 286 6.32 14.37 4.64
C PHE A 286 6.16 14.05 6.13
N LEU A 287 6.12 15.10 6.95
CA LEU A 287 5.95 15.05 8.40
C LEU A 287 4.89 16.05 8.82
N ASP A 288 3.92 15.59 9.57
CA ASP A 288 2.89 16.42 10.18
C ASP A 288 3.15 16.66 11.68
N THR A 289 4.03 15.87 12.30
CA THR A 289 4.50 16.06 13.68
C THR A 289 6.03 16.09 13.80
N PRO A 290 6.61 17.00 14.59
CA PRO A 290 8.05 17.05 14.85
C PRO A 290 8.50 16.05 15.93
N ILE A 291 7.56 15.35 16.59
CA ILE A 291 7.84 14.48 17.74
C ILE A 291 8.35 13.11 17.29
N VAL A 292 7.81 12.59 16.19
CA VAL A 292 8.16 11.27 15.65
C VAL A 292 9.36 11.42 14.73
N ALA A 293 10.42 10.65 15.01
CA ALA A 293 11.61 10.64 14.16
C ALA A 293 11.31 10.00 12.81
N VAL A 294 11.91 10.53 11.76
CA VAL A 294 11.90 9.91 10.42
C VAL A 294 13.28 9.92 9.80
N ASP A 295 13.46 9.00 8.86
CA ASP A 295 14.60 9.02 7.96
C ASP A 295 14.66 10.35 7.20
N ASN A 296 15.85 10.92 7.08
CA ASN A 296 16.07 12.21 6.41
C ASN A 296 16.80 12.06 5.06
N MET A 297 17.11 10.84 4.64
CA MET A 297 17.79 10.57 3.38
C MET A 297 16.77 10.49 2.24
N THR A 298 16.77 11.51 1.38
CA THR A 298 15.92 11.57 0.17
C THR A 298 16.40 10.53 -0.84
N ALA A 299 15.47 9.74 -1.37
CA ALA A 299 15.77 8.82 -2.46
C ALA A 299 15.82 9.55 -3.79
N THR A 300 16.81 9.23 -4.62
CA THR A 300 16.94 9.83 -5.96
C THR A 300 17.08 8.79 -7.07
N ALA A 301 16.55 9.14 -8.23
CA ALA A 301 16.65 8.38 -9.48
C ALA A 301 16.78 9.34 -10.67
N THR A 302 17.05 8.82 -11.86
CA THR A 302 17.28 9.64 -13.06
C THR A 302 16.24 9.35 -14.14
N LEU A 303 15.59 10.39 -14.66
CA LEU A 303 14.87 10.37 -15.94
C LEU A 303 15.89 10.72 -17.03
N HIS A 304 16.20 9.77 -17.90
CA HIS A 304 17.27 9.91 -18.90
C HIS A 304 16.69 10.00 -20.30
N TYR A 305 16.85 11.13 -20.97
CA TYR A 305 16.37 11.29 -22.34
C TYR A 305 17.27 10.56 -23.35
N SER A 306 16.69 10.01 -24.41
CA SER A 306 17.44 9.45 -25.53
C SER A 306 18.20 10.56 -26.26
N GLY A 307 19.44 10.30 -26.65
CA GLY A 307 20.33 11.30 -27.28
C GLY A 307 21.10 12.17 -26.28
N THR A 308 20.95 11.94 -24.98
CA THR A 308 21.74 12.61 -23.94
C THR A 308 23.19 12.12 -23.95
N LEU A 309 24.15 13.06 -23.92
CA LEU A 309 25.57 12.74 -23.82
C LEU A 309 25.90 12.17 -22.43
N ALA A 310 26.85 11.23 -22.37
CA ALA A 310 27.26 10.62 -21.11
C ALA A 310 27.74 11.67 -20.08
N SER A 311 28.40 12.74 -20.55
CA SER A 311 28.90 13.87 -19.75
C SER A 311 27.83 14.89 -19.36
N SER A 312 26.60 14.81 -19.89
CA SER A 312 25.54 15.78 -19.55
C SER A 312 25.27 15.77 -18.04
N PRO A 313 25.26 16.96 -17.39
CA PRO A 313 24.95 17.06 -15.98
C PRO A 313 23.48 16.73 -15.73
N THR A 314 23.18 16.27 -14.51
CA THR A 314 21.81 16.05 -14.07
C THR A 314 21.16 17.38 -13.65
N THR A 315 19.99 17.67 -14.19
CA THR A 315 19.11 18.73 -13.71
C THR A 315 18.45 18.30 -12.41
N PHE A 316 18.75 19.03 -11.33
CA PHE A 316 18.22 18.77 -10.00
C PHE A 316 16.90 19.52 -9.75
N THR A 317 16.18 19.12 -8.70
CA THR A 317 15.00 19.81 -8.17
C THR A 317 15.12 19.89 -6.66
N SER A 318 14.61 20.96 -6.05
CA SER A 318 14.33 20.97 -4.62
C SER A 318 13.07 20.16 -4.32
N THR A 319 13.11 19.42 -3.22
CA THR A 319 11.96 18.77 -2.62
C THR A 319 11.23 19.76 -1.71
N PRO A 320 9.92 19.58 -1.47
CA PRO A 320 9.23 20.35 -0.44
C PRO A 320 9.89 20.16 0.94
N PRO A 321 9.80 21.17 1.84
CA PRO A 321 10.10 20.96 3.25
C PRO A 321 9.28 19.80 3.83
N ARG A 322 9.84 19.06 4.78
CA ARG A 322 9.18 17.89 5.38
C ARG A 322 7.82 18.26 6.01
N ASN A 323 7.69 19.44 6.59
CA ASN A 323 6.46 19.96 7.19
C ASN A 323 5.59 20.79 6.22
N ALA A 324 5.68 20.54 4.91
CA ALA A 324 4.93 21.30 3.90
C ALA A 324 3.43 20.88 3.84
N THR A 325 2.71 21.05 4.95
CA THR A 325 1.26 20.75 5.06
C THR A 325 0.41 21.41 3.96
N PRO A 326 0.68 22.65 3.50
CA PRO A 326 -0.06 23.22 2.37
C PRO A 326 0.10 22.43 1.07
N VAL A 327 1.29 21.87 0.80
CA VAL A 327 1.55 21.04 -0.39
C VAL A 327 0.80 19.71 -0.28
N ALA A 328 0.86 19.08 0.89
CA ALA A 328 0.11 17.87 1.20
C ALA A 328 -1.40 18.07 1.01
N ASN A 329 -1.97 19.10 1.64
CA ASN A 329 -3.40 19.41 1.58
C ASN A 329 -3.87 19.75 0.16
N ASN A 330 -3.07 20.49 -0.61
CA ASN A 330 -3.41 20.81 -2.00
C ASN A 330 -3.54 19.55 -2.86
N PHE A 331 -2.64 18.57 -2.67
CA PHE A 331 -2.74 17.29 -3.36
C PHE A 331 -4.00 16.52 -2.94
N VAL A 332 -4.19 16.32 -1.63
CA VAL A 332 -5.33 15.55 -1.07
C VAL A 332 -6.67 16.17 -1.48
N ASN A 333 -6.81 17.49 -1.40
CA ASN A 333 -8.04 18.21 -1.76
C ASN A 333 -8.35 18.20 -3.27
N SER A 334 -7.36 17.89 -4.11
CA SER A 334 -7.53 17.76 -5.56
C SER A 334 -8.11 16.39 -5.96
N LEU A 335 -8.03 15.39 -5.08
CA LEU A 335 -8.49 14.03 -5.36
C LEU A 335 -10.02 13.97 -5.46
N ARG A 336 -10.52 13.60 -6.63
CA ARG A 336 -11.96 13.39 -6.90
C ARG A 336 -12.14 12.20 -7.81
N SER A 337 -13.05 11.29 -7.49
CA SER A 337 -13.47 10.21 -8.40
C SER A 337 -13.85 10.79 -9.77
N LEU A 338 -13.44 10.12 -10.86
CA LEU A 338 -13.69 10.58 -12.24
C LEU A 338 -15.18 10.93 -12.46
N ASN A 339 -16.08 10.10 -11.93
CA ASN A 339 -17.52 10.27 -11.94
C ASN A 339 -18.08 10.64 -13.33
N SER A 340 -17.92 9.73 -14.28
CA SER A 340 -18.41 9.86 -15.66
C SER A 340 -19.54 8.86 -15.94
N LYS A 341 -20.22 8.99 -17.10
CA LYS A 341 -21.25 8.02 -17.53
C LYS A 341 -20.75 6.57 -17.54
N LYS A 342 -19.49 6.35 -17.98
CA LYS A 342 -18.87 5.02 -18.06
C LYS A 342 -18.26 4.58 -16.72
N TYR A 343 -17.84 5.52 -15.88
CA TYR A 343 -17.19 5.29 -14.59
C TYR A 343 -17.87 6.13 -13.50
N PRO A 344 -19.11 5.78 -13.09
CA PRO A 344 -19.87 6.57 -12.13
C PRO A 344 -19.33 6.38 -10.71
N ALA A 345 -19.33 7.45 -9.91
CA ALA A 345 -19.06 7.37 -8.48
C ALA A 345 -20.36 6.93 -7.76
N LYS A 346 -20.40 5.69 -7.29
CA LYS A 346 -21.56 5.13 -6.58
C LYS A 346 -21.47 5.40 -5.08
N VAL A 347 -21.69 6.66 -4.69
CA VAL A 347 -21.66 7.08 -3.29
C VAL A 347 -22.97 6.69 -2.59
N PRO A 348 -22.94 5.86 -1.52
CA PRO A 348 -24.14 5.55 -0.77
C PRO A 348 -24.77 6.81 -0.15
N GLN A 349 -26.09 6.94 -0.29
CA GLN A 349 -26.86 8.09 0.20
C GLN A 349 -27.52 7.81 1.55
N LYS A 350 -27.83 6.54 1.84
CA LYS A 350 -28.38 6.09 3.12
C LYS A 350 -27.32 5.29 3.86
N VAL A 351 -27.12 5.59 5.14
CA VAL A 351 -26.14 4.92 6.01
C VAL A 351 -26.90 4.06 7.01
N ASP A 352 -26.54 2.78 7.11
CA ASP A 352 -27.13 1.84 8.07
C ASP A 352 -26.35 1.84 9.40
N HIS A 353 -25.02 2.00 9.32
CA HIS A 353 -24.13 2.08 10.48
C HIS A 353 -23.23 3.32 10.39
N SER A 354 -23.23 4.14 11.44
CA SER A 354 -22.29 5.25 11.60
C SER A 354 -21.32 4.90 12.72
N LEU A 355 -20.04 4.77 12.37
CA LEU A 355 -18.97 4.38 13.27
C LEU A 355 -18.02 5.56 13.46
N PHE A 356 -17.69 5.88 14.71
CA PHE A 356 -16.74 6.94 15.07
C PHE A 356 -15.56 6.29 15.79
N PHE A 357 -14.43 6.24 15.12
CA PHE A 357 -13.24 5.54 15.57
C PHE A 357 -12.15 6.56 15.88
N THR A 358 -11.83 6.71 17.15
CA THR A 358 -10.62 7.43 17.54
C THR A 358 -9.41 6.55 17.26
N VAL A 359 -8.38 7.11 16.65
CA VAL A 359 -7.14 6.41 16.33
C VAL A 359 -5.99 7.19 16.94
N GLY A 360 -5.04 6.50 17.55
CA GLY A 360 -3.89 7.16 18.14
C GLY A 360 -3.03 6.22 18.97
N LEU A 361 -2.03 6.81 19.61
CA LEU A 361 -1.10 6.11 20.47
C LEU A 361 -1.60 6.05 21.92
N GLY A 362 -0.92 5.25 22.74
CA GLY A 362 -1.16 5.12 24.17
C GLY A 362 0.04 4.50 24.89
N ILE A 363 -0.05 4.37 26.21
CA ILE A 363 1.02 3.80 27.04
C ILE A 363 0.43 2.73 27.96
N ASN A 364 0.84 1.48 27.77
CA ASN A 364 0.43 0.38 28.64
C ASN A 364 1.58 -0.06 29.56
N PRO A 365 1.28 -0.61 30.75
CA PRO A 365 2.28 -1.24 31.60
C PRO A 365 3.01 -2.40 30.89
N CYS A 366 4.32 -2.46 31.06
CA CYS A 366 5.19 -3.52 30.57
C CYS A 366 6.35 -3.75 31.55
N PRO A 367 6.19 -4.59 32.59
CA PRO A 367 7.22 -4.81 33.61
C PRO A 367 8.57 -5.30 33.05
N SER A 368 8.56 -5.99 31.90
CA SER A 368 9.77 -6.46 31.22
C SER A 368 10.49 -5.37 30.40
N CYS A 369 9.81 -4.27 30.08
CA CYS A 369 10.33 -3.18 29.25
C CYS A 369 11.20 -2.23 30.08
N LYS A 370 12.44 -2.65 30.40
CA LYS A 370 13.36 -1.84 31.22
C LYS A 370 13.69 -0.49 30.58
N ALA A 371 13.93 -0.47 29.26
CA ALA A 371 14.23 0.75 28.51
C ALA A 371 13.05 1.73 28.46
N GLY A 372 11.82 1.20 28.38
CA GLY A 372 10.57 1.97 28.51
C GLY A 372 10.15 2.27 29.96
N ASN A 373 11.04 2.11 30.95
CA ASN A 373 10.78 2.32 32.37
C ASN A 373 9.51 1.60 32.87
N GLY A 374 9.39 0.31 32.55
CA GLY A 374 8.23 -0.50 32.92
C GLY A 374 6.97 -0.21 32.09
N SER A 375 7.08 0.54 31.00
CA SER A 375 5.97 0.94 30.12
C SER A 375 6.25 0.61 28.66
N ARG A 376 5.21 0.62 27.83
CA ARG A 376 5.27 0.38 26.40
C ARG A 376 4.35 1.31 25.63
N ALA A 377 4.85 1.89 24.55
CA ALA A 377 4.04 2.55 23.54
C ALA A 377 3.17 1.53 22.78
N VAL A 378 1.87 1.84 22.67
CA VAL A 378 0.89 1.03 21.93
C VAL A 378 0.09 1.93 20.99
N ALA A 379 -0.56 1.33 20.00
CA ALA A 379 -1.54 1.99 19.15
C ALA A 379 -2.93 1.37 19.39
N SER A 380 -3.97 2.19 19.30
CA SER A 380 -5.34 1.72 19.56
C SER A 380 -6.36 2.36 18.62
N ILE A 381 -7.48 1.65 18.44
CA ILE A 381 -8.70 2.21 17.85
C ILE A 381 -9.80 2.14 18.92
N ASN A 382 -10.46 3.27 19.20
CA ASN A 382 -11.45 3.41 20.27
C ASN A 382 -10.94 2.88 21.63
N ASN A 383 -9.69 3.20 21.97
CA ASN A 383 -9.01 2.78 23.20
C ASN A 383 -8.79 1.25 23.33
N VAL A 384 -8.92 0.50 22.23
CA VAL A 384 -8.63 -0.93 22.16
C VAL A 384 -7.32 -1.18 21.41
N THR A 385 -6.32 -1.70 22.11
CA THR A 385 -5.08 -2.20 21.51
C THR A 385 -5.30 -3.63 21.04
N PHE A 386 -5.27 -3.84 19.72
CA PHE A 386 -5.56 -5.14 19.11
C PHE A 386 -4.49 -6.17 19.48
N VAL A 387 -4.92 -7.32 19.99
CA VAL A 387 -4.05 -8.46 20.29
C VAL A 387 -4.19 -9.50 19.18
N MET A 388 -3.06 -9.91 18.63
CA MET A 388 -3.05 -10.89 17.55
C MET A 388 -3.40 -12.29 18.07
N PRO A 389 -4.41 -12.98 17.51
CA PRO A 389 -4.75 -14.34 17.92
C PRO A 389 -3.74 -15.37 17.38
N THR A 390 -3.74 -16.57 17.94
CA THR A 390 -2.94 -17.72 17.45
C THR A 390 -3.70 -18.58 16.44
N ILE A 391 -5.03 -18.47 16.41
CA ILE A 391 -5.92 -19.08 15.41
C ILE A 391 -6.46 -17.95 14.54
N ALA A 392 -6.47 -18.14 13.22
CA ALA A 392 -6.95 -17.10 12.32
C ALA A 392 -8.41 -16.73 12.60
N LEU A 393 -8.75 -15.43 12.62
CA LEU A 393 -10.12 -14.96 12.88
C LEU A 393 -11.14 -15.58 11.92
N LEU A 394 -10.81 -15.68 10.63
CA LEU A 394 -11.67 -16.31 9.63
C LEU A 394 -11.86 -17.80 9.91
N GLN A 395 -10.81 -18.52 10.30
CA GLN A 395 -10.89 -19.92 10.70
C GLN A 395 -11.80 -20.08 11.93
N ALA A 396 -11.59 -19.26 12.97
CA ALA A 396 -12.40 -19.29 14.17
C ALA A 396 -13.88 -18.98 13.88
N HIS A 397 -14.15 -18.02 12.98
CA HIS A 397 -15.50 -17.69 12.54
C HIS A 397 -16.17 -18.86 11.80
N VAL A 398 -15.51 -19.43 10.79
CA VAL A 398 -16.06 -20.50 9.94
C VAL A 398 -16.31 -21.78 10.75
N PHE A 399 -15.35 -22.17 11.60
CA PHE A 399 -15.45 -23.39 12.41
C PHE A 399 -16.08 -23.17 13.79
N LYS A 400 -16.59 -21.96 14.07
CA LYS A 400 -17.25 -21.60 15.34
C LYS A 400 -16.40 -21.89 16.59
N ILE A 401 -15.10 -21.64 16.49
CA ILE A 401 -14.14 -21.86 17.59
C ILE A 401 -14.34 -20.76 18.62
N LYS A 402 -14.66 -21.14 19.87
CA LYS A 402 -14.89 -20.20 20.98
C LYS A 402 -13.57 -19.71 21.57
N GLY A 403 -13.58 -18.52 22.16
CA GLY A 403 -12.44 -17.97 22.91
C GLY A 403 -11.34 -17.30 22.07
N VAL A 404 -11.51 -17.16 20.76
CA VAL A 404 -10.50 -16.53 19.87
C VAL A 404 -10.70 -15.02 19.75
N PHE A 405 -11.95 -14.57 19.63
CA PHE A 405 -12.30 -13.15 19.53
C PHE A 405 -13.69 -12.88 20.13
N THR A 406 -13.98 -11.62 20.39
CA THR A 406 -15.32 -11.15 20.80
C THR A 406 -15.88 -10.19 19.76
N THR A 407 -17.22 -10.07 19.68
CA THR A 407 -17.92 -9.26 18.67
C THR A 407 -18.39 -7.90 19.21
N ASP A 408 -17.74 -7.42 20.27
CA ASP A 408 -18.11 -6.23 21.05
C ASP A 408 -17.13 -5.07 20.82
N PHE A 409 -16.49 -4.99 19.64
CA PHE A 409 -15.70 -3.81 19.30
C PHE A 409 -16.61 -2.57 19.33
N PRO A 410 -16.22 -1.48 20.01
CA PRO A 410 -17.13 -0.36 20.22
C PRO A 410 -17.28 0.50 18.96
N ALA A 411 -18.52 0.82 18.60
CA ALA A 411 -18.82 1.69 17.46
C ALA A 411 -18.37 3.14 17.65
N ASN A 412 -18.19 3.56 18.90
CA ASN A 412 -17.79 4.91 19.34
C ASN A 412 -16.72 4.77 20.43
N PRO A 413 -15.85 5.77 20.63
CA PRO A 413 -14.87 5.76 21.71
C PRO A 413 -15.60 5.64 23.05
N PRO A 414 -15.10 4.80 23.98
CA PRO A 414 -15.74 4.60 25.27
C PRO A 414 -15.72 5.85 26.16
N PHE A 415 -14.80 6.78 25.91
CA PHE A 415 -14.65 8.03 26.64
C PHE A 415 -14.45 9.18 25.66
N ALA A 416 -15.30 10.19 25.75
CA ALA A 416 -15.16 11.41 24.96
C ALA A 416 -14.26 12.42 25.66
N PHE A 417 -13.39 13.07 24.88
CA PHE A 417 -12.55 14.18 25.32
C PHE A 417 -12.27 15.09 24.12
N ASN A 418 -11.54 16.18 24.34
CA ASN A 418 -11.04 17.00 23.23
C ASN A 418 -9.93 16.24 22.50
N TYR A 419 -10.30 15.43 21.50
CA TYR A 419 -9.40 14.46 20.86
C TYR A 419 -8.11 15.08 20.32
N THR A 420 -8.20 16.27 19.73
CA THR A 420 -7.05 17.01 19.16
C THR A 420 -6.53 18.12 20.06
N GLY A 421 -7.00 18.18 21.31
CA GLY A 421 -6.55 19.14 22.32
C GLY A 421 -5.69 18.46 23.38
N THR A 422 -5.90 18.81 24.65
CA THR A 422 -5.16 18.23 25.77
C THR A 422 -5.52 16.74 25.94
N PRO A 423 -4.53 15.82 25.91
CA PRO A 423 -4.74 14.41 26.17
C PRO A 423 -5.28 14.13 27.59
N PRO A 424 -5.99 13.01 27.80
CA PRO A 424 -6.36 12.57 29.14
C PRO A 424 -5.12 12.28 29.99
N ALA A 425 -5.23 12.40 31.32
CA ALA A 425 -4.13 12.08 32.23
C ALA A 425 -3.75 10.58 32.19
N ASN A 426 -4.72 9.70 31.95
CA ASN A 426 -4.50 8.27 31.78
C ASN A 426 -4.39 7.93 30.29
N LEU A 427 -3.21 7.50 29.86
CA LEU A 427 -2.91 7.12 28.47
C LEU A 427 -3.02 5.61 28.23
N ALA A 428 -3.44 4.84 29.24
CA ALA A 428 -3.56 3.41 29.14
C ALA A 428 -4.77 2.98 28.30
N THR A 429 -4.55 1.95 27.51
CA THR A 429 -5.55 1.35 26.63
C THR A 429 -5.98 -0.02 27.17
N THR A 430 -7.12 -0.51 26.68
CA THR A 430 -7.55 -1.89 26.95
C THR A 430 -7.05 -2.81 25.84
N THR A 431 -6.47 -3.95 26.18
CA THR A 431 -6.06 -4.94 25.18
C THR A 431 -7.20 -5.90 24.84
N GLY A 432 -7.30 -6.32 23.59
CA GLY A 432 -8.24 -7.36 23.21
C GLY A 432 -8.29 -7.67 21.72
N THR A 433 -8.81 -8.85 21.40
CA THR A 433 -9.09 -9.29 20.03
C THR A 433 -10.58 -9.12 19.78
N LYS A 434 -10.99 -7.89 19.46
CA LYS A 434 -12.40 -7.50 19.28
C LYS A 434 -12.70 -7.22 17.81
N VAL A 435 -13.87 -7.63 17.33
CA VAL A 435 -14.34 -7.35 15.97
C VAL A 435 -15.70 -6.64 15.99
N TYR A 436 -15.95 -5.81 14.98
CA TYR A 436 -17.28 -5.23 14.73
C TYR A 436 -17.99 -6.03 13.65
N LYS A 437 -19.14 -6.64 13.98
CA LYS A 437 -19.89 -7.49 13.05
C LYS A 437 -20.91 -6.65 12.28
N LEU A 438 -20.93 -6.82 10.96
CA LEU A 438 -21.89 -6.19 10.07
C LEU A 438 -22.75 -7.25 9.36
N PRO A 439 -24.06 -7.02 9.19
CA PRO A 439 -24.86 -7.75 8.23
C PRO A 439 -24.32 -7.57 6.80
N TYR A 440 -24.52 -8.59 5.96
CA TYR A 440 -24.21 -8.47 4.54
C TYR A 440 -25.03 -7.34 3.91
N ASN A 441 -24.41 -6.57 3.01
CA ASN A 441 -25.02 -5.44 2.29
C ASN A 441 -25.35 -4.20 3.15
N SER A 442 -24.88 -4.14 4.40
CA SER A 442 -24.96 -2.92 5.20
C SER A 442 -24.13 -1.79 4.60
N THR A 443 -24.69 -0.59 4.55
CA THR A 443 -23.94 0.64 4.23
C THR A 443 -23.34 1.22 5.50
N VAL A 444 -22.03 1.45 5.50
CA VAL A 444 -21.29 1.92 6.68
C VAL A 444 -20.61 3.24 6.38
N GLN A 445 -20.78 4.21 7.28
CA GLN A 445 -19.95 5.39 7.39
C GLN A 445 -18.95 5.16 8.52
N VAL A 446 -17.67 5.38 8.24
CA VAL A 446 -16.63 5.39 9.27
C VAL A 446 -16.03 6.79 9.31
N VAL A 447 -16.03 7.39 10.48
CA VAL A 447 -15.29 8.63 10.78
C VAL A 447 -14.08 8.23 11.60
N LEU A 448 -12.90 8.48 11.03
CA LEU A 448 -11.63 8.28 11.72
C LEU A 448 -11.19 9.62 12.31
N GLN A 449 -11.03 9.64 13.62
CA GLN A 449 -10.66 10.81 14.39
C GLN A 449 -9.28 10.58 14.99
N ASP A 450 -8.26 11.28 14.50
CA ASP A 450 -6.95 11.28 15.14
C ASP A 450 -7.02 11.89 16.56
N THR A 451 -6.07 11.51 17.41
CA THR A 451 -5.96 12.05 18.77
C THR A 451 -4.57 12.63 19.02
N GLY A 452 -4.48 13.72 19.79
CA GLY A 452 -3.20 14.30 20.23
C GLY A 452 -2.51 13.51 21.34
N ILE A 453 -2.91 12.26 21.61
CA ILE A 453 -2.27 11.43 22.63
C ILE A 453 -0.85 11.09 22.16
N ILE A 454 0.16 11.48 22.96
CA ILE A 454 1.59 11.44 22.64
C ILE A 454 1.98 12.42 21.51
N ALA A 455 1.38 12.28 20.33
CA ALA A 455 1.57 13.18 19.21
C ALA A 455 0.39 13.03 18.24
N PRO A 456 -0.11 14.14 17.62
CA PRO A 456 -0.96 14.02 16.45
C PRO A 456 -0.14 13.42 15.30
N GLU A 457 -0.75 12.54 14.51
CA GLU A 457 -0.08 11.89 13.38
C GLU A 457 -1.09 11.53 12.29
N ASN A 458 -0.71 11.74 11.05
CA ASN A 458 -1.50 11.40 9.90
C ASN A 458 -1.40 9.89 9.70
N ILE A 459 -2.45 9.19 10.11
CA ILE A 459 -2.51 7.75 10.00
C ILE A 459 -3.09 7.41 8.64
N PRO A 460 -2.31 6.86 7.69
CA PRO A 460 -2.85 6.44 6.42
C PRO A 460 -3.88 5.36 6.71
N SER A 461 -5.14 5.69 6.43
CA SER A 461 -6.29 4.87 6.81
C SER A 461 -7.01 4.27 5.62
N ALA A 462 -6.44 4.41 4.43
CA ALA A 462 -6.87 3.72 3.20
C ALA A 462 -6.76 2.17 3.30
N TRP A 463 -6.34 1.62 4.44
CA TRP A 463 -6.03 0.21 4.68
C TRP A 463 -7.21 -0.61 5.20
N ILE A 464 -8.43 -0.33 4.75
CA ILE A 464 -9.54 -1.24 5.01
C ILE A 464 -9.53 -2.31 3.91
N GLN A 465 -9.00 -3.48 4.25
CA GLN A 465 -8.88 -4.61 3.33
C GLN A 465 -10.25 -4.98 2.73
N LEU A 466 -10.22 -5.49 1.51
CA LEU A 466 -11.38 -6.00 0.75
C LEU A 466 -12.36 -4.95 0.21
N TRP A 467 -12.22 -3.68 0.59
CA TRP A 467 -13.16 -2.62 0.24
C TRP A 467 -12.45 -1.38 -0.31
N GLN A 468 -13.16 -0.62 -1.14
CA GLN A 468 -12.77 0.73 -1.51
C GLN A 468 -13.84 1.68 -1.00
N PHE A 469 -13.44 2.73 -0.30
CA PHE A 469 -14.36 3.72 0.29
C PHE A 469 -14.43 4.97 -0.58
N GLN A 470 -15.56 5.67 -0.50
CA GLN A 470 -15.67 7.03 -1.02
C GLN A 470 -15.39 7.98 0.14
N SER A 471 -14.25 8.69 0.08
CA SER A 471 -13.95 9.73 1.06
C SER A 471 -14.90 10.91 0.91
N LYS A 472 -15.43 11.40 2.02
CA LYS A 472 -16.19 12.65 2.10
C LYS A 472 -15.41 13.61 2.99
N ASN A 473 -14.79 14.64 2.40
CA ASN A 473 -14.32 15.77 3.19
C ASN A 473 -15.55 16.50 3.72
N ARG A 474 -15.68 16.59 5.06
CA ARG A 474 -16.58 17.57 5.66
C ARG A 474 -15.91 18.92 5.52
N SER A 475 -16.50 19.79 4.68
CA SER A 475 -16.21 21.22 4.62
C SER A 475 -16.70 21.93 5.87
#